data_AF-A0A560ECZ9-F1
#
_entry.id   AF-A0A560ECZ9-F1
#
_cell.length_a   1.000
_cell.length_b   1.000
_cell.length_c   1.000
_cell.angle_alpha   90.00
_cell.angle_beta   90.00
_cell.angle_gamma   90.00
#
_symmetry.space_group_name_H-M   'P 1'
#
loop_
_entity.id
_entity.type
_entity.pdbx_description
1 polymer ?
#
loop_
_entity_poly.entity_id
_entity_poly.type
_entity_poly.pdbx_seq_one_letter_code
_entity_poly.pdbx_strand_id
1 'polypeptide(L)'
;MANSMPAGRRSGDLDQWQRIDFRSLGVPLRNKAQIKVTIRTKGPSMQGLIRIPGAPASNFDTGNGTTAVDLINVGNESSGYADIATLEILFTQSMSGQFYEVFAFEDGDQTR
;
A
#
# COMPACT_ATOMS: atom_id res chain seq x y z
N MET A 1 12.77 2.89 11.18
CA MET A 1 11.58 2.98 12.06
C MET A 1 10.36 2.90 11.16
N ALA A 2 9.57 1.82 11.26
CA ALA A 2 8.36 1.63 10.47
C ALA A 2 7.23 2.49 11.06
N ASN A 3 6.73 3.47 10.32
CA ASN A 3 5.55 4.23 10.75
C ASN A 3 4.29 3.44 10.40
N SER A 4 3.58 2.94 11.43
CA SER A 4 2.28 2.29 11.30
C SER A 4 1.18 3.33 11.14
N MET A 5 0.27 3.10 10.20
CA MET A 5 -1.02 3.78 10.19
C MET A 5 -2.14 2.80 10.48
N PRO A 6 -2.94 3.01 11.54
CA PRO A 6 -4.27 2.45 11.60
C PRO A 6 -5.10 3.15 10.54
N ALA A 7 -5.23 2.54 9.35
CA ALA A 7 -6.22 2.95 8.37
C ALA A 7 -7.59 2.46 8.86
N GLY A 8 -8.08 3.11 9.92
CA GLY A 8 -9.41 2.83 10.45
C GLY A 8 -10.45 3.46 9.53
N ARG A 9 -11.14 2.65 8.71
CA ARG A 9 -12.36 3.09 8.04
C ARG A 9 -13.45 2.02 7.96
N ARG A 10 -14.69 2.55 8.00
CA ARG A 10 -15.98 1.89 8.13
C ARG A 10 -16.23 0.93 6.97
N SER A 11 -17.04 -0.09 7.25
CA SER A 11 -17.58 -1.16 6.40
C SER A 11 -18.25 -0.76 5.06
N GLY A 12 -18.02 0.45 4.52
CA GLY A 12 -18.72 1.01 3.35
C GLY A 12 -17.85 1.36 2.12
N ASP A 13 -16.54 1.14 2.14
CA ASP A 13 -15.61 1.47 1.02
C ASP A 13 -15.17 0.24 0.20
N LEU A 14 -15.99 -0.83 0.18
CA LEU A 14 -15.77 -1.95 -0.76
C LEU A 14 -15.86 -1.42 -2.19
N ASP A 15 -14.99 -1.92 -3.06
CA ASP A 15 -14.92 -1.59 -4.49
C ASP A 15 -14.57 -0.12 -4.83
N GLN A 16 -14.07 0.66 -3.86
CA GLN A 16 -13.56 2.02 -4.10
C GLN A 16 -12.05 2.12 -3.88
N TRP A 17 -11.38 2.85 -4.78
CA TRP A 17 -9.97 3.15 -4.63
C TRP A 17 -9.77 4.18 -3.51
N GLN A 18 -9.07 3.76 -2.47
CA GLN A 18 -8.64 4.62 -1.39
C GLN A 18 -7.22 5.09 -1.63
N ARG A 19 -7.01 6.40 -1.59
CA ARG A 19 -5.72 7.04 -1.82
C ARG A 19 -4.99 7.29 -0.50
N ILE A 20 -3.76 6.79 -0.40
CA ILE A 20 -2.86 6.97 0.73
C ILE A 20 -1.68 7.83 0.26
N ASP A 21 -1.55 9.04 0.79
CA ASP A 21 -0.48 9.97 0.45
C ASP A 21 0.67 9.85 1.46
N PHE A 22 1.81 9.28 1.04
CA PHE A 22 2.99 9.06 1.88
C PHE A 22 3.62 10.36 2.40
N ARG A 23 3.47 11.48 1.69
CA ARG A 23 4.02 12.77 2.11
C ARG A 23 3.30 13.30 3.35
N SER A 24 1.98 13.06 3.44
CA SER A 24 1.20 13.40 4.62
C SER A 24 1.55 12.55 5.86
N LEU A 25 2.24 11.42 5.66
CA LEU A 25 2.62 10.47 6.71
C LEU A 25 4.02 10.71 7.28
N GLY A 26 4.73 11.73 6.80
CA GLY A 26 6.11 12.01 7.18
C GLY A 26 7.09 10.88 6.84
N VAL A 27 6.70 9.94 5.98
CA VAL A 27 7.59 8.89 5.49
C VAL A 27 8.47 9.52 4.41
N PRO A 28 9.80 9.61 4.60
CA PRO A 28 10.69 10.20 3.63
C PRO A 28 10.95 9.24 2.46
N LEU A 29 9.91 8.90 1.71
CA LEU A 29 9.99 8.20 0.43
C LEU A 29 10.41 9.20 -0.65
N ARG A 30 11.68 9.61 -0.64
CA ARG A 30 12.24 10.53 -1.65
C ARG A 30 13.01 9.73 -2.69
N ASN A 31 12.81 10.02 -3.97
CA ASN A 31 13.60 9.47 -5.09
C ASN A 31 13.53 7.95 -5.24
N LYS A 32 12.36 7.33 -5.00
CA LYS A 32 12.19 5.88 -5.09
C LYS A 32 11.26 5.46 -6.21
N ALA A 33 11.85 4.75 -7.16
CA ALA A 33 11.18 4.00 -8.21
C ALA A 33 10.52 2.72 -7.69
N GLN A 34 10.91 2.24 -6.51
CA GLN A 34 10.41 0.98 -5.96
C GLN A 34 10.21 1.11 -4.45
N ILE A 35 9.06 0.60 -3.99
CA ILE A 35 8.71 0.50 -2.57
C ILE A 35 8.16 -0.88 -2.28
N LYS A 36 8.35 -1.32 -1.04
CA LYS A 36 7.67 -2.49 -0.52
C LYS A 36 6.53 -2.04 0.38
N VAL A 37 5.32 -2.50 0.09
CA VAL A 37 4.14 -2.17 0.88
C VAL A 37 3.68 -3.38 1.67
N THR A 38 3.75 -3.31 2.99
CA THR A 38 3.19 -4.31 3.89
C THR A 38 1.77 -3.91 4.28
N ILE A 39 0.82 -4.81 4.05
CA ILE A 39 -0.57 -4.68 4.49
C ILE A 39 -0.79 -5.69 5.61
N ARG A 40 -1.13 -5.21 6.79
CA ARG A 40 -1.48 -6.02 7.95
C ARG A 40 -2.97 -5.90 8.20
N THR A 41 -3.67 -7.00 8.43
CA THR A 41 -5.06 -6.99 8.90
C THR A 41 -5.16 -7.56 10.31
N LYS A 42 -6.14 -7.05 11.07
CA LYS A 42 -6.63 -7.63 12.33
C LYS A 42 -8.05 -8.12 12.08
N GLY A 43 -8.26 -9.43 12.20
CA GLY A 43 -9.51 -10.10 11.86
C GLY A 43 -9.30 -11.16 10.78
N PRO A 44 -10.35 -11.58 10.06
CA PRO A 44 -10.24 -12.51 8.94
C PRO A 44 -9.37 -11.94 7.79
N SER A 45 -8.99 -12.79 6.83
CA SER A 45 -8.24 -12.37 5.65
C SER A 45 -8.96 -11.28 4.86
N MET A 46 -8.17 -10.47 4.17
CA MET A 46 -8.60 -9.34 3.36
C MET A 46 -7.92 -9.45 2.00
N GLN A 47 -8.71 -9.25 0.95
CA GLN A 47 -8.25 -9.33 -0.43
C GLN A 47 -8.58 -8.04 -1.16
N GLY A 48 -7.76 -7.71 -2.13
CA GLY A 48 -7.94 -6.49 -2.90
C GLY A 48 -6.88 -6.25 -3.94
N LEU A 49 -6.91 -5.03 -4.44
CA LEU A 49 -5.99 -4.50 -5.42
C LEU A 49 -5.18 -3.36 -4.80
N ILE A 50 -3.93 -3.25 -5.19
CA ILE A 50 -3.03 -2.19 -4.76
C ILE A 50 -2.22 -1.69 -5.96
N ARG A 51 -2.04 -0.38 -6.09
CA ARG A 51 -1.30 0.21 -7.20
C ARG A 51 -0.69 1.56 -6.87
N ILE A 52 0.28 1.95 -7.67
CA ILE A 52 0.69 3.35 -7.81
C ILE A 52 -0.35 4.03 -8.71
N PRO A 53 -0.85 5.25 -8.41
CA PRO A 53 -1.80 5.93 -9.28
C PRO A 53 -1.29 6.03 -10.73
N GLY A 54 -2.09 5.55 -11.68
CA GLY A 54 -1.73 5.51 -13.11
C GLY A 54 -0.94 4.28 -13.57
N ALA A 55 -0.51 3.40 -12.65
CA ALA A 55 0.14 2.13 -12.96
C ALA A 55 -0.86 0.94 -12.93
N PRO A 56 -0.51 -0.21 -13.53
CA PRO A 56 -1.27 -1.45 -13.37
C PRO A 56 -1.42 -1.84 -11.90
N ALA A 57 -2.54 -2.48 -11.57
CA ALA A 57 -2.80 -2.95 -10.21
C ALA A 57 -2.25 -4.36 -9.95
N SER A 58 -1.80 -4.57 -8.72
CA SER A 58 -1.38 -5.85 -8.18
C SER A 58 -2.45 -6.38 -7.23
N ASN A 59 -2.71 -7.68 -7.26
CA ASN A 59 -3.57 -8.32 -6.27
C ASN A 59 -2.82 -8.46 -4.94
N PHE A 60 -3.54 -8.38 -3.82
CA PHE A 60 -3.03 -8.79 -2.52
C PHE A 60 -4.05 -9.68 -1.80
N ASP A 61 -3.52 -10.60 -0.99
CA ASP A 61 -4.28 -11.36 -0.01
C ASP A 61 -3.47 -11.37 1.29
N THR A 62 -4.07 -10.89 2.37
CA THR A 62 -3.40 -10.86 3.68
C THR A 62 -3.31 -12.24 4.34
N GLY A 63 -4.05 -13.24 3.86
CA GLY A 63 -4.09 -14.60 4.40
C GLY A 63 -4.23 -14.61 5.92
N ASN A 64 -3.18 -15.08 6.60
CA ASN A 64 -3.08 -15.15 8.07
C ASN A 64 -2.86 -13.81 8.79
N GLY A 65 -3.16 -12.68 8.13
CA GLY A 65 -3.16 -11.37 8.76
C GLY A 65 -2.09 -10.39 8.26
N THR A 66 -1.20 -10.77 7.35
CA THR A 66 -0.17 -9.86 6.79
C THR A 66 0.29 -10.31 5.41
N THR A 67 0.48 -9.37 4.51
CA THR A 67 1.08 -9.59 3.19
C THR A 67 1.97 -8.41 2.82
N ALA A 68 2.92 -8.64 1.90
CA ALA A 68 3.76 -7.60 1.36
C ALA A 68 3.68 -7.60 -0.17
N VAL A 69 3.59 -6.41 -0.74
CA VAL A 69 3.50 -6.20 -2.19
C VAL A 69 4.59 -5.24 -2.60
N ASP A 70 5.44 -5.68 -3.51
CA ASP A 70 6.46 -4.84 -4.11
C ASP A 70 5.82 -4.03 -5.25
N LEU A 71 5.96 -2.71 -5.19
CA LEU A 71 5.44 -1.78 -6.17
C LEU A 71 6.59 -1.04 -6.82
N ILE A 72 6.66 -1.16 -8.14
CA ILE A 72 7.70 -0.55 -8.96
C ILE A 72 7.02 0.46 -9.87
N ASN A 73 7.37 1.73 -9.71
CA ASN A 73 7.12 2.74 -10.71
C ASN A 73 8.13 2.55 -11.83
N VAL A 74 7.72 1.89 -12.91
CA VAL A 74 8.46 1.93 -14.16
C VAL A 74 8.16 3.28 -14.82
N GLY A 75 8.96 4.29 -14.48
CA GLY A 75 8.82 5.61 -15.10
C GLY A 75 8.87 5.51 -16.63
N ASN A 76 8.34 6.50 -17.34
CA ASN A 76 8.53 6.58 -18.78
C ASN A 76 9.99 7.00 -19.08
N GLU A 77 10.64 6.37 -20.05
CA GLU A 77 12.04 6.64 -20.45
C GLU A 77 12.30 8.12 -20.73
N SER A 78 11.26 8.87 -21.09
CA SER A 78 11.30 10.31 -21.40
C SER A 78 11.37 11.24 -20.18
N SER A 79 10.95 10.77 -19.00
CA SER A 79 10.76 11.61 -17.80
C SER A 79 11.45 11.08 -16.55
N GLY A 80 12.11 9.92 -16.64
CA GLY A 80 12.77 9.25 -15.51
C GLY A 80 11.77 8.60 -14.55
N TYR A 81 12.31 7.97 -13.50
CA TYR A 81 11.51 7.38 -12.42
C TYR A 81 10.86 8.49 -11.60
N ALA A 82 9.52 8.55 -11.60
CA ALA A 82 8.79 9.48 -10.76
C ALA A 82 8.69 8.94 -9.33
N ASP A 83 8.84 9.82 -8.35
CA ASP A 83 8.68 9.49 -6.93
C ASP A 83 7.33 8.81 -6.66
N ILE A 84 7.35 7.65 -6.00
CA ILE A 84 6.14 7.05 -5.47
C ILE A 84 5.71 7.84 -4.23
N ALA A 85 4.92 8.88 -4.46
CA ALA A 85 4.39 9.76 -3.40
C ALA A 85 3.03 9.29 -2.86
N THR A 86 2.34 8.43 -3.58
CA THR A 86 0.96 8.03 -3.26
C THR A 86 0.73 6.57 -3.66
N LEU A 87 -0.09 5.89 -2.88
CA LEU A 87 -0.63 4.57 -3.14
C LEU A 87 -2.15 4.61 -3.29
N GLU A 88 -2.71 3.76 -4.14
CA GLU A 88 -4.13 3.44 -4.17
C GLU A 88 -4.35 1.99 -3.76
N ILE A 89 -5.30 1.76 -2.85
CA ILE A 89 -5.72 0.43 -2.40
C ILE A 89 -7.23 0.31 -2.55
N LEU A 90 -7.69 -0.83 -3.08
CA LEU A 90 -9.10 -1.17 -3.23
C LEU A 90 -9.33 -2.53 -2.58
N PHE A 91 -10.37 -2.64 -1.76
CA PHE A 91 -10.75 -3.90 -1.13
C PHE A 91 -11.87 -4.54 -1.93
N THR A 92 -11.61 -5.74 -2.45
CA THR A 92 -12.60 -6.57 -3.14
C THR A 92 -13.33 -7.49 -2.17
N GLN A 93 -12.71 -7.77 -1.01
CA GLN A 93 -13.32 -8.54 0.05
C GLN A 93 -12.90 -7.99 1.41
N SER A 94 -13.89 -7.56 2.19
CA SER A 94 -13.72 -7.21 3.61
C SER A 94 -14.91 -7.73 4.41
N MET A 95 -14.67 -8.07 5.67
CA MET A 95 -15.68 -8.48 6.64
C MET A 95 -15.87 -7.42 7.72
N SER A 96 -17.07 -7.38 8.29
CA SER A 96 -17.39 -6.53 9.44
C SER A 96 -16.38 -6.74 10.59
N GLY A 97 -15.87 -5.63 11.13
CA GLY A 97 -14.93 -5.65 12.26
C GLY A 97 -13.46 -5.87 11.89
N GLN A 98 -13.14 -5.94 10.60
CA GLN A 98 -11.76 -5.95 10.13
C GLN A 98 -11.13 -4.55 10.18
N PHE A 99 -9.84 -4.52 10.49
CA PHE A 99 -9.01 -3.33 10.43
C PHE A 99 -7.71 -3.65 9.73
N TYR A 100 -7.16 -2.72 8.96
CA TYR A 100 -5.87 -2.91 8.32
C TYR A 100 -4.92 -1.73 8.57
N GLU A 101 -3.63 -2.03 8.45
CA GLU A 101 -2.54 -1.09 8.54
C GLU A 101 -1.67 -1.25 7.29
N VAL A 102 -1.27 -0.13 6.69
CA VAL A 102 -0.41 -0.11 5.51
C VAL A 102 0.92 0.54 5.88
N PHE A 103 2.00 -0.12 5.52
CA PHE A 103 3.37 0.32 5.76
C PHE A 103 4.10 0.33 4.43
N ALA A 104 4.78 1.42 4.10
CA ALA A 104 5.65 1.49 2.93
C ALA A 104 7.11 1.59 3.37
N PHE A 105 7.95 0.77 2.76
CA PHE A 105 9.38 0.69 3.00
C PHE A 105 10.13 0.96 1.71
N GLU A 106 11.33 1.53 1.82
CA GLU A 106 12.27 1.60 0.71
C GLU A 106 12.78 0.18 0.40
N ASP A 107 12.87 -0.19 -0.87
CA ASP A 107 13.53 -1.43 -1.26
C ASP A 107 15.02 -1.35 -0.86
N GLY A 108 15.38 -2.11 0.18
CA GLY A 108 16.68 -2.04 0.86
C GLY A 108 16.61 -1.82 2.38
N ASP A 109 15.48 -1.35 2.93
CA ASP A 109 15.32 -1.12 4.39
C ASP A 109 14.71 -2.35 5.11
N GLN A 110 15.04 -3.57 4.63
CA GLN A 110 14.65 -4.82 5.33
C GLN A 110 15.60 -5.19 6.49
N THR A 111 16.65 -4.41 6.74
CA THR A 111 17.64 -4.72 7.77
C THR A 111 17.71 -3.62 8.84
N ARG A 112 16.88 -3.75 9.88
CA ARG A 112 17.36 -3.74 11.27
C ARG A 112 16.32 -4.19 12.29
#